data_AF-A0AAV8ZK21-F1
#
_entry.id   AF-A0AAV8ZK21-F1
#
_cell.length_a   1.000
_cell.length_b   1.000
_cell.length_c   1.000
_cell.angle_alpha   90.00
_cell.angle_beta   90.00
_cell.angle_gamma   90.00
#
_symmetry.space_group_name_H-M   'P 1'
#
loop_
_entity.id
_entity.type
_entity.pdbx_description
1 polymer ?
#
loop_
_entity_poly.entity_id
_entity_poly.type
_entity_poly.pdbx_seq_one_letter_code
_entity_poly.pdbx_strand_id
1 'polypeptide(L)'
;MPVVEKNEEELMAKANASLDIVRHWLASKSLTLAPEKTESVLRTRKRKMGPIKFEIMGLENCPKNYIKYLGVWMDKKYDFQQTSHQDDG
;
A
#
# COMPACT_ATOMS: atom_id res chain seq x y z
N MET A 1 -3.42 4.99 5.07
CA MET A 1 -4.90 5.08 4.93
C MET A 1 -5.39 3.84 4.21
N PRO A 2 -6.24 3.00 4.82
CA PRO A 2 -6.77 1.81 4.14
C PRO A 2 -7.87 2.21 3.14
N VAL A 3 -7.79 1.70 1.91
CA VAL A 3 -8.83 1.85 0.88
C VAL A 3 -9.56 0.51 0.75
N VAL A 4 -10.89 0.54 0.91
CA VAL A 4 -11.74 -0.66 0.88
C VAL A 4 -12.80 -0.46 -0.18
N GLU A 5 -12.92 -1.43 -1.08
CA GLU A 5 -13.94 -1.45 -2.12
C GLU A 5 -14.26 -2.87 -2.59
N LYS A 6 -15.46 -3.07 -3.18
CA LYS A 6 -15.93 -4.39 -3.63
C LYS A 6 -15.56 -4.72 -5.08
N ASN A 7 -15.30 -3.68 -5.89
CA ASN A 7 -14.90 -3.78 -7.28
C ASN A 7 -13.43 -3.35 -7.44
N GLU A 8 -12.71 -4.01 -8.35
CA GLU A 8 -11.31 -3.72 -8.66
C GLU A 8 -11.15 -2.32 -9.27
N GLU A 9 -12.04 -1.95 -10.18
CA GLU A 9 -11.99 -0.64 -10.86
C GLU A 9 -12.23 0.50 -9.87
N GLU A 10 -13.26 0.37 -9.04
CA GLU A 10 -13.55 1.35 -7.99
C GLU A 10 -12.44 1.39 -6.92
N LEU A 11 -11.83 0.25 -6.60
CA LEU A 11 -10.68 0.19 -5.69
C LEU A 11 -9.51 1.00 -6.25
N MET A 12 -9.19 0.84 -7.53
CA MET A 12 -8.13 1.57 -8.21
C MET A 12 -8.43 3.07 -8.26
N ALA A 13 -9.65 3.45 -8.66
CA ALA A 13 -10.06 4.85 -8.72
C ALA A 13 -9.97 5.54 -7.36
N LYS A 14 -10.45 4.88 -6.30
CA LYS A 14 -10.43 5.40 -4.93
C LYS A 14 -9.02 5.44 -4.34
N ALA A 15 -8.18 4.46 -4.67
CA ALA A 15 -6.77 4.45 -4.28
C ALA A 15 -6.02 5.63 -4.91
N ASN A 16 -6.19 5.84 -6.21
CA ASN A 16 -5.56 6.95 -6.93
C ASN A 16 -6.04 8.31 -6.37
N ALA A 17 -7.35 8.49 -6.17
CA ALA A 17 -7.88 9.71 -5.57
C ALA A 17 -7.33 9.98 -4.15
N SER A 18 -7.17 8.92 -3.36
CA SER A 18 -6.59 9.04 -2.00
C SER A 18 -5.11 9.44 -2.05
N LEU A 19 -4.35 8.87 -3.00
CA LEU A 19 -2.94 9.21 -3.22
C LEU A 19 -2.79 10.66 -3.68
N ASP A 20 -3.67 11.15 -4.53
CA ASP A 20 -3.67 12.56 -4.95
C ASP A 20 -3.91 13.51 -3.78
N ILE A 21 -4.84 13.19 -2.87
CA ILE A 21 -5.06 14.00 -1.66
C ILE A 21 -3.79 14.05 -0.80
N VAL A 22 -3.15 12.90 -0.56
CA VAL A 22 -1.90 12.83 0.22
C VAL A 22 -0.79 13.61 -0.47
N ARG A 23 -0.68 13.52 -1.80
CA ARG A 23 0.29 14.26 -2.60
C ARG A 23 0.10 15.77 -2.46
N HIS A 24 -1.12 16.27 -2.61
CA HIS A 24 -1.41 17.71 -2.48
C HIS A 24 -1.10 18.20 -1.06
N TRP A 25 -1.43 17.40 -0.05
CA TRP A 25 -1.10 17.72 1.34
C TRP A 25 0.42 17.76 1.58
N LEU A 26 1.19 16.79 1.06
CA LEU A 26 2.65 16.80 1.15
C LEU A 26 3.25 17.99 0.40
N ALA A 27 2.75 18.31 -0.79
CA ALA A 27 3.20 19.46 -1.57
C ALA A 27 2.98 20.78 -0.82
N SER A 28 1.85 20.91 -0.11
CA SER A 28 1.58 22.08 0.76
C SER A 28 2.61 22.23 1.90
N LYS A 29 3.33 21.15 2.22
CA LYS A 29 4.40 21.09 3.23
C LYS A 29 5.80 21.09 2.63
N SER A 30 5.94 21.37 1.32
CA SER A 30 7.21 21.26 0.58
C SER A 30 7.84 19.87 0.64
N LEU A 31 7.02 18.83 0.83
CA LEU A 31 7.42 17.43 0.78
C LEU A 31 6.97 16.81 -0.53
N THR A 32 7.77 15.91 -1.07
CA THR A 32 7.45 15.17 -2.29
C THR A 32 7.21 13.71 -1.96
N LEU A 33 6.13 13.15 -2.50
CA LEU A 33 5.89 11.72 -2.45
C LEU A 33 6.92 11.03 -3.35
N ALA A 34 7.64 10.04 -2.83
CA ALA A 34 8.57 9.22 -3.60
C ALA A 34 7.83 7.97 -4.11
N PRO A 35 7.36 7.93 -5.36
CA PRO A 35 6.57 6.81 -5.89
C PRO A 35 7.33 5.47 -5.82
N GLU A 36 8.65 5.48 -6.05
CA GLU A 36 9.52 4.29 -5.95
C GLU A 36 9.60 3.69 -4.54
N LYS A 37 9.33 4.50 -3.51
CA LYS A 37 9.33 4.07 -2.10
C LYS A 37 7.93 3.77 -1.58
N THR A 38 6.91 3.95 -2.40
CA THR A 38 5.53 3.69 -1.98
C THR A 38 5.26 2.19 -2.05
N GLU A 39 4.92 1.60 -0.92
CA GLU A 39 4.58 0.18 -0.85
C GLU A 39 3.07 0.01 -0.60
N SER A 40 2.49 -1.00 -1.23
CA SER A 40 1.08 -1.34 -1.07
C SER A 40 0.93 -2.84 -0.85
N VAL A 41 -0.03 -3.22 0.01
CA VAL A 41 -0.45 -4.63 0.22
C VAL A 41 -1.93 -4.72 -0.04
N LEU A 42 -2.32 -5.69 -0.88
CA LEU A 42 -3.71 -5.95 -1.19
C LEU A 42 -4.28 -7.03 -0.26
N ARG A 43 -5.28 -6.68 0.54
CA ARG A 43 -6.02 -7.63 1.38
C ARG A 43 -7.27 -8.13 0.65
N THR A 44 -7.33 -9.42 0.39
CA THR A 44 -8.54 -10.09 -0.15
C THR A 44 -8.92 -11.27 0.74
N ARG A 45 -10.22 -11.50 0.94
CA ARG A 45 -10.68 -12.55 1.87
C ARG A 45 -10.69 -13.93 1.22
N LYS A 46 -11.41 -14.10 0.10
CA LYS A 46 -11.59 -15.39 -0.61
C LYS A 46 -11.76 -15.23 -2.13
N ARG A 47 -11.56 -14.02 -2.67
CA ARG A 47 -11.81 -13.69 -4.08
C ARG A 47 -10.47 -13.67 -4.83
N LYS A 48 -10.39 -14.40 -5.94
CA LYS A 48 -9.35 -14.16 -6.95
C LYS A 48 -9.64 -12.79 -7.55
N MET A 49 -8.78 -11.81 -7.27
CA MET A 49 -8.80 -10.53 -7.97
C MET A 49 -7.88 -10.62 -9.18
N GLY A 50 -8.21 -9.88 -10.23
CA GLY A 50 -7.35 -9.66 -11.38
C GLY A 50 -6.05 -8.95 -11.00
N PRO A 51 -5.16 -8.71 -11.97
CA PRO A 51 -3.95 -7.92 -11.75
C PRO A 51 -4.36 -6.49 -11.37
N ILE A 52 -4.20 -6.13 -10.11
CA ILE A 52 -4.43 -4.77 -9.63
C ILE A 52 -3.16 -3.96 -9.83
N LYS A 53 -3.30 -2.84 -10.53
CA LYS A 53 -2.24 -1.87 -10.71
C LYS A 53 -2.76 -0.52 -10.28
N PHE A 54 -2.03 0.16 -9.42
CA PHE A 54 -2.33 1.55 -9.08
C PHE A 54 -1.29 2.44 -9.74
N GLU A 55 -1.67 3.64 -10.12
CA GLU A 55 -0.73 4.61 -10.70
C GLU A 55 -0.33 5.60 -9.62
N ILE A 56 0.97 5.68 -9.34
CA ILE A 56 1.52 6.63 -8.38
C ILE A 56 2.42 7.58 -9.15
N MET A 57 1.93 8.79 -9.42
CA MET A 57 2.67 9.82 -10.14
C MET A 57 3.22 9.35 -11.51
N GLY A 58 2.45 8.60 -12.29
CA GLY A 58 2.88 8.06 -13.59
C GLY A 58 3.63 6.73 -13.52
N LEU A 59 3.89 6.19 -12.32
CA LEU A 59 4.55 4.90 -12.13
C LEU A 59 3.53 3.82 -11.73
N GLU A 60 3.54 2.69 -12.43
CA GLU A 60 2.73 1.52 -12.05
C GLU A 60 3.27 0.92 -10.75
N ASN A 61 2.40 0.83 -9.74
CA ASN A 61 2.67 0.14 -8.48
C ASN A 61 1.80 -1.11 -8.40
N CYS A 62 2.46 -2.26 -8.33
CA CYS A 62 1.81 -3.55 -8.10
C CYS A 62 1.85 -3.88 -6.61
N PRO A 63 0.71 -4.23 -5.98
CA PRO A 63 0.69 -4.58 -4.57
C PRO A 63 1.55 -5.80 -4.27
N LYS A 64 2.43 -5.65 -3.27
CA LYS A 64 3.28 -6.71 -2.76
C LYS A 64 2.46 -7.68 -1.89
N ASN A 65 3.00 -8.88 -1.66
CA ASN A 65 2.39 -9.86 -0.77
C ASN A 65 2.63 -9.53 0.72
N TYR A 66 3.70 -8.78 1.02
CA TYR A 66 4.09 -8.36 2.35
C TYR A 66 4.85 -7.02 2.28
N ILE A 67 4.79 -6.22 3.34
CA ILE A 67 5.59 -4.99 3.53
C ILE A 67 6.14 -4.95 4.96
N LYS A 68 7.32 -4.36 5.14
CA LYS A 68 7.90 -4.09 6.47
C LYS A 68 7.73 -2.61 6.79
N TYR A 69 6.91 -2.31 7.79
CA TYR A 69 6.68 -0.93 8.23
C TYR A 69 7.04 -0.80 9.70
N LEU A 70 8.05 0.03 10.00
CA LEU A 70 8.54 0.31 11.36
C LEU A 70 8.87 -0.97 12.17
N GLY A 71 9.50 -1.95 11.54
CA GLY A 71 9.86 -3.22 12.19
C GLY A 71 8.74 -4.27 12.23
N VAL A 72 7.52 -3.90 11.84
CA VAL A 72 6.37 -4.82 11.78
C VAL A 72 6.18 -5.32 10.36
N TRP A 73 6.02 -6.63 10.20
CA TRP A 73 5.63 -7.22 8.92
C TRP A 73 4.10 -7.19 8.78
N MET A 74 3.63 -6.67 7.66
CA MET A 74 2.23 -6.67 7.29
C MET A 74 2.04 -7.56 6.06
N ASP A 75 1.16 -8.56 6.17
CA ASP A 75 0.86 -9.52 5.10
C ASP A 75 -0.62 -9.49 4.69
N LYS A 76 -0.97 -10.26 3.66
CA LYS A 76 -2.37 -10.39 3.20
C LYS A 76 -3.30 -11.02 4.22
N LYS A 77 -2.78 -11.80 5.17
CA LYS A 77 -3.56 -12.61 6.14
C LYS A 77 -3.79 -11.90 7.47
N TYR A 78 -3.17 -10.74 7.70
CA TYR A 78 -3.18 -10.05 8.98
C TYR A 78 -2.42 -10.81 10.08
N ASP A 79 -1.45 -11.65 9.72
CA ASP A 79 -0.57 -12.25 10.72
C ASP A 79 0.43 -11.18 11.18
N PHE A 80 0.09 -10.55 12.31
CA PHE A 80 0.98 -9.66 13.05
C PHE A 80 2.13 -10.49 13.62
N GLN A 81 3.13 -10.79 12.79
CA GLN A 81 4.37 -11.39 13.26
C GLN A 81 5.24 -10.25 13.80
N GLN A 82 5.05 -9.93 15.08
CA GLN A 82 5.96 -9.06 15.80
C GLN A 82 7.30 -9.78 15.86
N THR A 83 8.28 -9.29 15.08
CA THR A 83 9.65 -9.78 15.26
C THR A 83 10.19 -9.09 16.50
N SER A 84 10.07 -9.78 17.64
CA SER A 84 11.08 -9.68 18.69
C SER A 84 12.39 -10.10 18.03
N HIS A 85 13.14 -9.13 17.49
CA HIS A 85 14.55 -9.34 17.23
C HIS A 85 15.19 -9.53 18.61
N GLN A 86 15.28 -10.79 19.02
CA GLN A 86 16.40 -11.23 19.82
C GLN A 86 17.60 -11.08 18.89
N ASP A 87 18.41 -10.06 19.14
CA ASP A 87 19.74 -9.96 18.58
C ASP A 87 20.52 -11.19 19.05
N ASP A 88 20.85 -12.09 18.13
CA ASP A 88 21.84 -13.15 18.34
C ASP A 88 22.60 -13.35 17.02
N GLY A 89 23.90 -12.98 17.03
CA GLY A 89 24.92 -13.45 16.09
C GLY A 89 25.45 -12.44 15.09
#